data_AF-A0A8H5VH10-F1
#
_entry.id   AF-A0A8H5VH10-F1
#
_cell.length_a   1.000
_cell.length_b   1.000
_cell.length_c   1.000
_cell.angle_alpha   90.00
_cell.angle_beta   90.00
_cell.angle_gamma   90.00
#
_symmetry.space_group_name_H-M   'P 1'
#
loop_
_entity.id
_entity.type
_entity.pdbx_description
1 polymer ?
#
loop_
_entity_poly.entity_id
_entity_poly.type
_entity_poly.pdbx_seq_one_letter_code
_entity_poly.pdbx_strand_id
1 'polypeptide(L)'
;MQIIPSYPALANQRSMTVTSKIVSDASAQEQSNITKSRAVSTVRPIAEQQNADPSVHAVSSKILDIIFEYALNKFSDSKERLEAGRPKFLSVVGKFVATSTRVEMCLPAFPFKSANKAYKVFGILPDKAEEIALDRLNTMCIRIGQIYQPGAQCTIISDGVVYNDLLSIPDRDTWAYGQALRQLSSEKGFQHISFSRIRDLVDLPLPAEMHEIAYVANATNFRRALLNRFGKDDIDIDKEIEKDPDTKMTYLGYRRFLESDLKNIFPVGKGRTANAYRRDVRYLAKQMLIRGYAFAAAVKHAFPSHLRLSIHQSTGEHKVSIVLLNTRTGFTTPWHCCVALTATGEWTSAPKGEYLKDPNMKIMHENGQPSYFQEFADGTESGQMAGTETLEMDISESQSSALLTELQEPTSLSLTEAERDRLTALARFMLSADFKQNDNMAKTGHTCIDRVPDCKPNELNKVAWLKELICAATRDAERCSTKGPGVSCQDIPASGK
;
A
#
# COMPACT_ATOMS: atom_id res chain seq x y z
N MET A 1 -33.41 -33.23 7.05
CA MET A 1 -34.16 -33.80 8.21
C MET A 1 -33.14 -34.10 9.30
N GLN A 2 -33.49 -33.85 10.58
CA GLN A 2 -32.64 -33.69 11.79
C GLN A 2 -32.02 -32.28 11.91
N ILE A 3 -32.69 -31.29 12.52
CA ILE A 3 -33.11 -31.04 13.93
C ILE A 3 -31.97 -30.44 14.78
N ILE A 4 -32.26 -29.23 15.25
CA ILE A 4 -31.49 -28.24 16.03
C ILE A 4 -31.28 -28.72 17.48
N PRO A 5 -30.37 -28.11 18.26
CA PRO A 5 -30.91 -27.27 19.34
C PRO A 5 -30.23 -25.90 19.49
N SER A 6 -31.01 -24.98 20.05
CA SER A 6 -30.88 -23.53 20.05
C SER A 6 -30.74 -22.95 21.48
N TYR A 7 -30.10 -21.76 21.55
CA TYR A 7 -30.14 -20.71 22.60
C TYR A 7 -29.32 -20.89 23.92
N PRO A 8 -28.97 -19.81 24.66
CA PRO A 8 -29.46 -18.42 24.58
C PRO A 8 -28.43 -17.29 24.45
N ALA A 9 -28.95 -16.16 23.94
CA ALA A 9 -28.34 -14.84 23.94
C ALA A 9 -28.48 -14.16 25.31
N LEU A 10 -27.44 -13.43 25.74
CA LEU A 10 -27.54 -12.45 26.82
C LEU A 10 -27.33 -11.04 26.24
N ALA A 11 -28.43 -10.31 26.20
CA ALA A 11 -28.48 -8.89 25.96
C ALA A 11 -27.97 -8.14 27.20
N ASN A 12 -27.17 -7.09 26.99
CA ASN A 12 -27.13 -5.98 27.93
C ASN A 12 -27.09 -4.67 27.14
N GLN A 13 -28.27 -4.08 26.98
CA GLN A 13 -28.48 -2.74 26.49
C GLN A 13 -28.15 -1.74 27.59
N ARG A 14 -27.30 -0.75 27.30
CA ARG A 14 -27.41 0.57 27.92
C ARG A 14 -27.58 1.60 26.82
N SER A 15 -28.83 2.04 26.71
CA SER A 15 -29.28 3.15 25.89
C SER A 15 -28.77 4.47 26.50
N MET A 16 -28.14 5.32 25.68
CA MET A 16 -28.10 6.76 25.95
C MET A 16 -28.53 7.49 24.67
N THR A 17 -29.77 7.97 24.73
CA THR A 17 -30.44 8.84 23.78
C THR A 17 -29.70 10.18 23.68
N VAL A 18 -29.26 10.55 22.47
CA VAL A 18 -28.78 11.92 22.19
C VAL A 18 -29.92 12.71 21.55
N THR A 19 -30.45 13.67 22.30
CA THR A 19 -31.47 14.62 21.86
C THR A 19 -30.84 15.67 20.94
N SER A 20 -31.23 15.70 19.67
CA SER A 20 -30.85 16.78 18.74
C SER A 20 -31.61 18.06 19.08
N LYS A 21 -30.91 19.11 19.52
CA LYS A 21 -31.45 20.47 19.53
C LYS A 21 -31.05 21.18 18.25
N ILE A 22 -32.07 21.48 17.46
CA ILE A 22 -32.06 22.41 16.34
C ILE A 22 -31.95 23.82 16.93
N VAL A 23 -30.94 24.58 16.51
CA VAL A 23 -30.91 26.04 16.71
C VAL A 23 -30.98 26.67 15.34
N SER A 24 -32.15 27.25 15.08
CA SER A 24 -32.43 28.21 14.02
C SER A 24 -31.78 29.54 14.38
N ASP A 25 -31.00 30.13 13.47
CA ASP A 25 -30.59 31.52 13.59
C ASP A 25 -31.15 32.36 12.45
N ALA A 26 -31.79 33.45 12.88
CA ALA A 26 -32.57 34.37 12.08
C ALA A 26 -31.67 35.42 11.42
N SER A 27 -32.10 35.81 10.23
CA SER A 27 -31.62 36.95 9.46
C SER A 27 -31.78 38.29 10.19
N ALA A 28 -30.75 39.12 10.16
CA ALA A 28 -30.89 40.57 10.23
C ALA A 28 -29.88 41.22 9.27
N GLN A 29 -30.42 41.89 8.25
CA GLN A 29 -29.72 42.83 7.38
C GLN A 29 -29.60 44.17 8.10
N GLU A 30 -28.47 44.85 7.93
CA GLU A 30 -28.47 46.31 7.87
C GLU A 30 -27.33 46.82 6.98
N GLN A 31 -27.67 47.73 6.08
CA GLN A 31 -26.81 48.43 5.13
C GLN A 31 -26.40 49.78 5.72
N SER A 32 -25.17 50.27 5.46
CA SER A 32 -24.93 51.54 4.73
C SER A 32 -23.47 52.04 4.78
N ASN A 33 -22.96 52.32 3.58
CA ASN A 33 -22.15 53.46 3.11
C ASN A 33 -20.89 53.97 3.84
N ILE A 34 -19.75 53.76 3.15
CA ILE A 34 -18.70 54.72 2.71
C ILE A 34 -18.38 55.92 3.62
N THR A 35 -17.11 56.06 4.05
CA THR A 35 -16.19 57.18 3.69
C THR A 35 -14.76 56.90 4.18
N LYS A 36 -13.77 57.24 3.33
CA LYS A 36 -12.32 57.18 3.57
C LYS A 36 -11.89 58.13 4.71
N SER A 37 -11.07 57.65 5.65
CA SER A 37 -10.05 58.48 6.29
C SER A 37 -8.89 57.62 6.80
N ARG A 38 -7.70 58.01 6.38
CA ARG A 38 -6.40 57.39 6.65
C ARG A 38 -5.92 57.90 8.00
N ALA A 39 -5.93 57.04 9.02
CA ALA A 39 -5.20 57.26 10.27
C ALA A 39 -4.35 56.03 10.56
N VAL A 40 -3.04 56.25 10.59
CA VAL A 40 -2.01 55.27 10.93
C VAL A 40 -2.21 54.88 12.39
N SER A 41 -2.60 53.63 12.64
CA SER A 41 -2.53 53.00 13.96
C SER A 41 -1.66 51.76 13.86
N THR A 42 -0.47 51.86 14.45
CA THR A 42 0.49 50.77 14.63
C THR A 42 -0.11 49.73 15.58
N VAL A 43 -0.88 48.80 15.03
CA VAL A 43 -1.26 47.57 15.74
C VAL A 43 -0.09 46.61 15.63
N ARG A 44 0.65 46.48 16.74
CA ARG A 44 1.61 45.39 16.95
C ARG A 44 0.87 44.06 16.74
N PRO A 45 1.48 43.05 16.08
CA PRO A 45 0.89 41.72 16.08
C PRO A 45 0.89 41.24 17.53
N ILE A 46 -0.29 40.97 18.06
CA ILE A 46 -0.45 40.24 19.32
C ILE A 46 0.11 38.85 19.02
N ALA A 47 1.36 38.64 19.44
CA ALA A 47 1.88 37.31 19.59
C ALA A 47 1.00 36.65 20.66
N GLU A 48 0.14 35.71 20.24
CA GLU A 48 -0.39 34.69 21.14
C GLU A 48 0.79 33.81 21.58
N GLN A 49 1.65 34.35 22.44
CA GLN A 49 2.42 33.55 23.36
C GLN A 49 1.41 33.04 24.38
N GLN A 50 0.76 31.92 24.06
CA GLN A 50 0.16 31.08 25.08
C GLN A 50 1.31 30.72 26.03
N ASN A 51 1.28 31.30 27.24
CA ASN A 51 2.08 30.85 28.37
C ASN A 51 1.67 29.40 28.67
N ALA A 52 2.26 28.47 27.93
CA ALA A 52 2.12 27.05 28.23
C ALA A 52 2.66 26.84 29.64
N ASP A 53 1.88 26.14 30.46
CA ASP A 53 2.33 25.67 31.78
C ASP A 53 3.75 25.08 31.62
N PRO A 54 4.76 25.58 32.37
CA PRO A 54 6.13 25.09 32.29
C PRO A 54 6.23 23.55 32.40
N SER A 55 5.30 22.92 33.13
CA SER A 55 5.17 21.47 33.23
C SER A 55 4.76 20.82 31.91
N VAL A 56 3.74 21.37 31.24
CA VAL A 56 3.24 20.88 29.93
C VAL A 56 4.34 20.97 28.88
N HIS A 57 5.05 22.09 28.83
CA HIS A 57 6.16 22.27 27.90
C HIS A 57 7.29 21.26 28.18
N ALA A 58 7.69 21.10 29.44
CA ALA A 58 8.76 20.18 29.83
C ALA A 58 8.44 18.72 29.47
N VAL A 59 7.21 18.25 29.73
CA VAL A 59 6.77 16.90 29.38
C VAL A 59 6.69 16.74 27.85
N SER A 60 6.11 17.71 27.15
CA SER A 60 5.99 17.66 25.68
C SER A 60 7.35 17.59 24.99
N SER A 61 8.34 18.32 25.49
CA SER A 61 9.72 18.25 25.00
C SER A 61 10.33 16.87 25.18
N LYS A 62 10.21 16.27 26.38
CA LYS A 62 10.71 14.90 26.62
C LYS A 62 10.06 13.86 25.72
N ILE A 63 8.75 13.97 25.48
CA ILE A 63 8.04 13.08 24.54
C ILE A 63 8.61 13.23 23.13
N LEU A 64 8.81 14.47 22.69
CA LEU A 64 9.30 14.75 21.35
C LEU A 64 10.76 14.30 21.17
N ASP A 65 11.58 14.40 22.22
CA ASP A 65 12.96 13.89 22.21
C ASP A 65 12.98 12.37 22.01
N ILE A 66 12.11 11.62 22.70
CA ILE A 66 11.95 10.18 22.45
C ILE A 66 11.59 9.93 20.98
N ILE A 67 10.62 10.66 20.42
CA ILE A 67 10.22 10.50 19.01
C ILE A 67 11.40 10.80 18.06
N PHE A 68 12.21 11.81 18.36
CA PHE A 68 13.34 12.21 17.52
C PHE A 68 14.50 11.19 17.54
N GLU A 69 14.62 10.36 18.57
CA GLU A 69 15.55 9.22 18.55
C GLU A 69 15.17 8.17 17.48
N TYR A 70 13.91 8.15 17.05
CA TYR A 70 13.42 7.29 15.97
C TYR A 70 13.40 8.02 14.62
N ALA A 71 13.90 9.26 14.55
CA ALA A 71 13.88 10.03 13.32
C ALA A 71 14.82 9.47 12.24
N LEU A 72 14.49 9.78 10.99
CA LEU A 72 15.29 9.41 9.82
C LEU A 72 16.54 10.29 9.72
N ASN A 73 17.56 9.98 10.53
CA ASN A 73 18.80 10.74 10.65
C ASN A 73 19.87 10.29 9.62
N LYS A 74 19.54 10.36 8.33
CA LYS A 74 20.42 9.88 7.25
C LYS A 74 21.25 10.96 6.57
N PHE A 75 21.01 12.22 6.90
CA PHE A 75 21.68 13.36 6.29
C PHE A 75 22.27 14.24 7.39
N SER A 76 23.38 14.90 7.08
CA SER A 76 24.13 15.73 8.03
C SER A 76 23.28 16.83 8.68
N ASP A 77 22.25 17.31 7.98
CA ASP A 77 21.34 18.38 8.42
C ASP A 77 20.01 17.86 9.02
N SER A 78 19.83 16.54 9.19
CA SER A 78 18.56 15.97 9.66
C SER A 78 18.18 16.50 11.05
N LYS A 79 19.18 16.64 11.94
CA LYS A 79 18.98 17.17 13.29
C LYS A 79 18.53 18.62 13.27
N GLU A 80 19.17 19.46 12.46
CA GLU A 80 18.82 20.89 12.33
C GLU A 80 17.39 21.08 11.83
N ARG A 81 16.97 20.27 10.85
CA ARG A 81 15.61 20.28 10.31
C ARG A 81 14.56 19.86 11.34
N LEU A 82 14.83 18.83 12.12
CA LEU A 82 13.94 18.39 13.21
C LEU A 82 13.79 19.47 14.29
N GLU A 83 14.89 20.11 14.66
CA GLU A 83 14.89 21.23 15.61
C GLU A 83 14.14 22.45 15.06
N ALA A 84 14.25 22.75 13.75
CA ALA A 84 13.46 23.81 13.12
C ALA A 84 11.95 23.55 13.17
N GLY A 85 11.54 22.27 13.06
CA GLY A 85 10.15 21.83 13.20
C GLY A 85 9.62 21.77 14.63
N ARG A 86 10.53 21.70 15.62
CA ARG A 86 10.20 21.44 17.03
C ARG A 86 9.08 22.32 17.59
N PRO A 87 9.03 23.65 17.38
CA PRO A 87 7.95 24.47 17.93
C PRO A 87 6.55 24.03 17.46
N LYS A 88 6.41 23.62 16.20
CA LYS A 88 5.14 23.14 15.63
C LYS A 88 4.75 21.80 16.23
N PHE A 89 5.71 20.88 16.38
CA PHE A 89 5.45 19.57 16.98
C PHE A 89 5.13 19.67 18.48
N LEU A 90 5.80 20.56 19.21
CA LEU A 90 5.47 20.86 20.61
C LEU A 90 4.05 21.41 20.75
N SER A 91 3.60 22.27 19.82
CA SER A 91 2.22 22.75 19.82
C SER A 91 1.21 21.62 19.65
N VAL A 92 1.52 20.59 18.86
CA VAL A 92 0.63 19.41 18.69
C VAL A 92 0.66 18.53 19.93
N VAL A 93 1.85 18.12 20.40
CA VAL A 93 2.00 17.24 21.58
C VAL A 93 1.46 17.92 22.83
N GLY A 94 1.71 19.22 22.99
CA GLY A 94 1.27 20.02 24.13
C GLY A 94 -0.24 20.06 24.31
N LYS A 95 -1.03 19.93 23.23
CA LYS A 95 -2.50 19.83 23.34
C LYS A 95 -2.91 18.59 24.12
N PHE A 96 -2.30 17.44 23.82
CA PHE A 96 -2.59 16.18 24.52
C PHE A 96 -2.10 16.23 25.97
N VAL A 97 -0.90 16.77 26.19
CA VAL A 97 -0.29 16.88 27.53
C VAL A 97 -1.11 17.81 28.42
N ALA A 98 -1.54 18.97 27.91
CA ALA A 98 -2.38 19.93 28.65
C ALA A 98 -3.73 19.33 29.06
N THR A 99 -4.29 18.42 28.27
CA THR A 99 -5.55 17.73 28.59
C THR A 99 -5.36 16.38 29.27
N SER A 100 -4.12 15.98 29.60
CA SER A 100 -3.81 14.69 30.21
C SER A 100 -4.37 13.49 29.42
N THR A 101 -4.35 13.58 28.10
CA THR A 101 -4.84 12.54 27.18
C THR A 101 -3.69 11.87 26.44
N ARG A 102 -3.88 10.62 26.01
CA ARG A 102 -2.89 9.87 25.22
C ARG A 102 -2.41 10.67 24.00
N VAL A 103 -1.11 10.65 23.73
CA VAL A 103 -0.53 11.25 22.52
C VAL A 103 -0.87 10.39 21.32
N GLU A 104 -1.60 10.98 20.36
CA GLU A 104 -2.00 10.29 19.14
C GLU A 104 -1.08 10.66 17.97
N MET A 105 -0.52 9.65 17.30
CA MET A 105 0.32 9.79 16.12
C MET A 105 -0.31 9.09 14.93
N CYS A 106 -0.08 9.61 13.71
CA CYS A 106 -0.52 8.95 12.49
C CYS A 106 0.63 8.81 11.48
N LEU A 107 0.76 7.61 10.91
CA LEU A 107 1.85 7.24 10.00
C LEU A 107 1.28 6.58 8.73
N PRO A 108 1.37 7.22 7.56
CA PRO A 108 1.11 6.55 6.30
C PRO A 108 2.29 5.69 5.91
N ALA A 109 2.05 4.40 5.83
CA ALA A 109 3.07 3.38 5.62
C ALA A 109 2.42 2.02 5.38
N PHE A 110 3.26 1.03 5.09
CA PHE A 110 2.87 -0.37 4.92
C PHE A 110 1.79 -0.57 3.83
N PRO A 111 2.10 -0.21 2.56
CA PRO A 111 1.17 -0.37 1.45
C PRO A 111 1.01 -1.84 1.02
N PHE A 112 2.13 -2.46 0.66
CA PHE A 112 2.30 -3.80 0.08
C PHE A 112 3.81 -4.05 -0.10
N LYS A 113 4.26 -5.31 -0.22
CA LYS A 113 5.65 -5.64 -0.61
C LYS A 113 5.96 -5.20 -2.06
N SER A 114 7.22 -4.84 -2.32
CA SER A 114 7.75 -4.53 -3.65
C SER A 114 7.36 -5.56 -4.71
N ALA A 115 7.03 -5.10 -5.92
CA ALA A 115 6.79 -5.96 -7.07
C ALA A 115 8.03 -6.78 -7.49
N ASN A 116 9.23 -6.33 -7.12
CA ASN A 116 10.48 -7.00 -7.46
C ASN A 116 10.77 -8.15 -6.49
N LYS A 117 9.95 -9.20 -6.56
CA LYS A 117 10.09 -10.45 -5.79
C LYS A 117 11.35 -11.24 -6.16
N ALA A 118 11.90 -11.00 -7.36
CA ALA A 118 13.13 -11.66 -7.80
C ALA A 118 14.32 -11.21 -6.96
N TYR A 119 14.41 -9.92 -6.62
CA TYR A 119 15.63 -9.34 -6.05
C TYR A 119 15.43 -8.56 -4.75
N LYS A 120 14.28 -7.95 -4.48
CA LYS A 120 14.10 -7.08 -3.30
C LYS A 120 13.53 -7.77 -2.08
N VAL A 121 12.50 -8.59 -2.25
CA VAL A 121 11.67 -9.15 -1.17
C VAL A 121 11.43 -10.65 -1.37
N PHE A 122 11.00 -11.35 -0.33
CA PHE A 122 10.69 -12.79 -0.41
C PHE A 122 9.37 -13.09 -1.13
N GLY A 123 8.34 -12.28 -0.90
CA GLY A 123 7.00 -12.54 -1.42
C GLY A 123 6.08 -11.33 -1.32
N ILE A 124 4.78 -11.58 -1.21
CA ILE A 124 3.75 -10.53 -1.09
C ILE A 124 3.36 -10.20 0.35
N LEU A 125 3.70 -11.09 1.30
CA LEU A 125 3.29 -10.98 2.69
C LEU A 125 4.36 -10.25 3.52
N PRO A 126 3.98 -9.65 4.66
CA PRO A 126 4.91 -9.18 5.68
C PRO A 126 5.85 -10.30 6.11
N ASP A 127 7.10 -9.95 6.38
CA ASP A 127 8.12 -10.84 6.92
C ASP A 127 8.77 -10.22 8.17
N LYS A 128 9.93 -10.72 8.60
CA LYS A 128 10.62 -10.21 9.80
C LYS A 128 10.89 -8.70 9.72
N ALA A 129 11.04 -8.14 8.52
CA ALA A 129 11.26 -6.71 8.37
C ALA A 129 10.06 -5.90 8.88
N GLU A 130 8.83 -6.30 8.55
CA GLU A 130 7.62 -5.67 9.09
C GLU A 130 7.48 -5.89 10.60
N GLU A 131 7.81 -7.08 11.11
CA GLU A 131 7.78 -7.36 12.55
C GLU A 131 8.69 -6.39 13.32
N ILE A 132 9.96 -6.26 12.91
CA ILE A 132 10.93 -5.35 13.54
C ILE A 132 10.45 -3.90 13.43
N ALA A 133 9.87 -3.51 12.29
CA ALA A 133 9.36 -2.16 12.10
C ALA A 133 8.18 -1.84 13.02
N LEU A 134 7.23 -2.77 13.18
CA LEU A 134 6.10 -2.61 14.08
C LEU A 134 6.55 -2.60 15.55
N ASP A 135 7.45 -3.51 15.93
CA ASP A 135 8.04 -3.55 17.27
C ASP A 135 8.75 -2.23 17.61
N ARG A 136 9.51 -1.69 16.65
CA ARG A 136 10.21 -0.41 16.82
C ARG A 136 9.24 0.74 17.10
N LEU A 137 8.13 0.83 16.36
CA LEU A 137 7.07 1.83 16.58
C LEU A 137 6.36 1.62 17.93
N ASN A 138 6.07 0.37 18.28
CA ASN A 138 5.42 0.01 19.53
C ASN A 138 6.31 0.37 20.73
N THR A 139 7.60 0.05 20.65
CA THR A 139 8.61 0.38 21.65
C THR A 139 8.74 1.89 21.84
N MET A 140 8.70 2.69 20.78
CA MET A 140 8.66 4.15 20.89
C MET A 140 7.49 4.62 21.75
N CYS A 141 6.29 4.06 21.54
CA CYS A 141 5.10 4.40 22.31
C CYS A 141 5.19 3.94 23.77
N ILE A 142 5.74 2.74 24.02
CA ILE A 142 6.01 2.24 25.38
C ILE A 142 6.93 3.20 26.15
N ARG A 143 8.02 3.65 25.51
CA ARG A 143 8.96 4.60 26.12
C ARG A 143 8.31 5.94 26.46
N ILE A 144 7.39 6.41 25.63
CA ILE A 144 6.59 7.61 25.97
C ILE A 144 5.73 7.35 27.22
N GLY A 145 5.09 6.17 27.31
CA GLY A 145 4.30 5.76 28.49
C GLY A 145 5.07 5.72 29.80
N GLN A 146 6.38 5.48 29.75
CA GLN A 146 7.25 5.47 30.94
C GLN A 146 7.44 6.88 31.54
N ILE A 147 7.32 7.94 30.73
CA ILE A 147 7.48 9.34 31.19
C ILE A 147 6.17 10.12 31.22
N TYR A 148 5.12 9.61 30.59
CA TYR A 148 3.82 10.26 30.47
C TYR A 148 2.72 9.21 30.58
N GLN A 149 2.03 9.19 31.73
CA GLN A 149 1.09 8.12 32.10
C GLN A 149 0.01 7.79 31.06
N PRO A 150 -0.65 8.77 30.39
CA PRO A 150 -1.62 8.46 29.32
C PRO A 150 -1.00 7.74 28.11
N GLY A 151 0.33 7.79 27.98
CA GLY A 151 1.10 7.09 26.96
C GLY A 151 0.93 7.66 25.55
N ALA A 152 1.19 6.81 24.57
CA ALA A 152 1.07 7.13 23.16
C ALA A 152 0.52 5.96 22.35
N GLN A 153 -0.04 6.26 21.18
CA GLN A 153 -0.46 5.28 20.17
C GLN A 153 -0.06 5.76 18.78
N CYS A 154 0.35 4.82 17.93
CA CYS A 154 0.66 5.08 16.52
C CYS A 154 -0.38 4.41 15.62
N THR A 155 -1.16 5.22 14.93
CA THR A 155 -2.12 4.77 13.91
C THR A 155 -1.43 4.66 12.55
N ILE A 156 -1.21 3.43 12.08
CA ILE A 156 -0.72 3.14 10.74
C ILE A 156 -1.86 3.28 9.74
N ILE A 157 -1.68 4.15 8.76
CA ILE A 157 -2.66 4.41 7.70
C ILE A 157 -2.14 3.77 6.41
N SER A 158 -2.67 2.61 6.04
CA SER A 158 -2.22 1.92 4.84
C SER A 158 -2.64 2.68 3.59
N ASP A 159 -1.65 3.00 2.75
CA ASP A 159 -1.78 3.72 1.50
C ASP A 159 -1.73 2.80 0.27
N GLY A 160 -1.76 1.48 0.49
CA GLY A 160 -1.61 0.47 -0.56
C GLY A 160 -2.60 0.66 -1.72
N VAL A 161 -3.90 0.70 -1.44
CA VAL A 161 -4.94 0.84 -2.47
C VAL A 161 -4.90 2.19 -3.20
N VAL A 162 -4.18 3.18 -2.65
CA VAL A 162 -4.00 4.48 -3.32
C VAL A 162 -3.05 4.33 -4.51
N TYR A 163 -2.07 3.42 -4.44
CA TYR A 163 -0.96 3.35 -5.38
C TYR A 163 -0.79 2.00 -6.08
N ASN A 164 -1.41 0.93 -5.61
CA ASN A 164 -1.12 -0.44 -6.06
C ASN A 164 -1.30 -0.62 -7.58
N ASP A 165 -2.35 -0.04 -8.17
CA ASP A 165 -2.59 -0.04 -9.62
C ASP A 165 -1.47 0.65 -10.41
N LEU A 166 -0.93 1.77 -9.92
CA LEU A 166 0.22 2.46 -10.51
C LEU A 166 1.47 1.57 -10.51
N LEU A 167 1.65 0.75 -9.46
CA LEU A 167 2.81 -0.14 -9.31
C LEU A 167 2.55 -1.56 -9.83
N SER A 168 1.42 -1.79 -10.51
CA SER A 168 1.02 -3.12 -11.02
C SER A 168 0.94 -4.20 -9.93
N ILE A 169 0.60 -3.80 -8.71
CA ILE A 169 0.32 -4.69 -7.58
C ILE A 169 -1.19 -4.99 -7.54
N PRO A 170 -1.61 -6.26 -7.60
CA PRO A 170 -3.03 -6.61 -7.53
C PRO A 170 -3.70 -6.10 -6.25
N ASP A 171 -4.99 -5.72 -6.34
CA ASP A 171 -5.79 -5.33 -5.17
C ASP A 171 -5.84 -6.47 -4.13
N ARG A 172 -5.87 -7.72 -4.60
CA ARG A 172 -5.83 -8.93 -3.76
C ARG A 172 -4.52 -9.06 -2.96
N ASP A 173 -3.38 -8.76 -3.58
CA ASP A 173 -2.06 -8.80 -2.91
C ASP A 173 -1.99 -7.71 -1.83
N THR A 174 -2.53 -6.52 -2.13
CA THR A 174 -2.65 -5.40 -1.18
C THR A 174 -3.54 -5.77 0.02
N TRP A 175 -4.67 -6.44 -0.24
CA TRP A 175 -5.54 -6.98 0.81
C TRP A 175 -4.81 -8.00 1.69
N ALA A 176 -4.17 -8.99 1.08
CA ALA A 176 -3.46 -10.06 1.77
C ALA A 176 -2.33 -9.52 2.65
N TYR A 177 -1.51 -8.61 2.12
CA TYR A 177 -0.45 -7.94 2.89
C TYR A 177 -1.03 -7.21 4.11
N GLY A 178 -2.08 -6.42 3.91
CA GLY A 178 -2.70 -5.68 5.01
C GLY A 178 -3.33 -6.58 6.07
N GLN A 179 -3.98 -7.69 5.68
CA GLN A 179 -4.55 -8.66 6.62
C GLN A 179 -3.44 -9.33 7.44
N ALA A 180 -2.40 -9.84 6.78
CA ALA A 180 -1.27 -10.47 7.43
C ALA A 180 -0.53 -9.50 8.37
N LEU A 181 -0.42 -8.21 8.03
CA LEU A 181 0.22 -7.20 8.88
C LEU A 181 -0.55 -6.97 10.18
N ARG A 182 -1.90 -6.90 10.10
CA ARG A 182 -2.76 -6.76 11.27
C ARG A 182 -2.71 -8.01 12.15
N GLN A 183 -2.70 -9.19 11.52
CA GLN A 183 -2.54 -10.46 12.23
C GLN A 183 -1.19 -10.54 12.95
N LEU A 184 -0.09 -10.22 12.27
CA LEU A 184 1.25 -10.15 12.84
C LEU A 184 1.30 -9.22 14.06
N SER A 185 0.71 -8.03 13.95
CA SER A 185 0.64 -7.07 15.06
C SER A 185 -0.11 -7.63 16.27
N SER A 186 -1.19 -8.38 16.03
CA SER A 186 -1.97 -9.03 17.09
C SER A 186 -1.22 -10.19 17.74
N GLU A 187 -0.61 -11.06 16.93
CA GLU A 187 0.15 -12.24 17.41
C GLU A 187 1.37 -11.84 18.24
N LYS A 188 2.03 -10.74 17.88
CA LYS A 188 3.18 -10.20 18.62
C LYS A 188 2.79 -9.31 19.79
N GLY A 189 1.51 -9.02 19.97
CA GLY A 189 1.02 -8.21 21.09
C GLY A 189 1.44 -6.75 21.03
N PHE A 190 1.54 -6.14 19.84
CA PHE A 190 1.88 -4.72 19.69
C PHE A 190 0.69 -3.82 20.03
N GLN A 191 0.46 -3.61 21.32
CA GLN A 191 -0.73 -2.93 21.88
C GLN A 191 -0.81 -1.43 21.57
N HIS A 192 0.29 -0.78 21.20
CA HIS A 192 0.33 0.65 20.88
C HIS A 192 0.21 0.96 19.39
N ILE A 193 -0.04 -0.05 18.56
CA ILE A 193 -0.23 0.09 17.12
C ILE A 193 -1.70 -0.12 16.78
N SER A 194 -2.27 0.85 16.07
CA SER A 194 -3.61 0.73 15.49
C SER A 194 -3.52 0.89 13.97
N PHE A 195 -4.58 0.48 13.26
CA PHE A 195 -4.62 0.49 11.81
C PHE A 195 -5.83 1.24 11.28
N SER A 196 -5.60 2.06 10.27
CA SER A 196 -6.63 2.70 9.44
C SER A 196 -6.35 2.40 7.97
N ARG A 197 -7.41 2.33 7.18
CA ARG A 197 -7.39 2.05 5.74
C ARG A 197 -8.17 3.13 5.00
N ILE A 198 -8.05 3.18 3.68
CA ILE A 198 -8.78 4.16 2.86
C ILE A 198 -10.29 4.12 3.09
N ARG A 199 -10.88 2.95 3.37
CA ARG A 199 -12.30 2.84 3.75
C ARG A 199 -12.69 3.73 4.94
N ASP A 200 -11.75 3.99 5.86
CA ASP A 200 -11.98 4.78 7.07
C ASP A 200 -11.75 6.29 6.80
N LEU A 201 -11.29 6.65 5.59
CA LEU A 201 -11.01 8.04 5.17
C LEU A 201 -12.02 8.58 4.16
N VAL A 202 -12.85 7.70 3.58
CA VAL A 202 -13.80 8.05 2.52
C VAL A 202 -15.21 7.67 2.94
N ASP A 203 -16.19 8.45 2.47
CA ASP A 203 -17.60 8.20 2.73
C ASP A 203 -18.21 7.45 1.54
N LEU A 204 -18.44 6.15 1.73
CA LEU A 204 -18.97 5.25 0.72
C LEU A 204 -19.96 4.26 1.36
N PRO A 205 -21.04 3.87 0.65
CA PRO A 205 -21.91 2.79 1.08
C PRO A 205 -21.15 1.46 0.96
N LEU A 206 -20.66 0.95 2.08
CA LEU A 206 -19.85 -0.27 2.15
C LEU A 206 -20.53 -1.32 3.04
N PRO A 207 -20.27 -2.62 2.81
CA PRO A 207 -20.66 -3.66 3.74
C PRO A 207 -20.06 -3.41 5.14
N ALA A 208 -20.79 -3.77 6.19
CA ALA A 208 -20.35 -3.61 7.58
C ALA A 208 -19.03 -4.36 7.85
N GLU A 209 -18.94 -5.59 7.35
CA GLU A 209 -17.70 -6.36 7.36
C GLU A 209 -17.00 -6.28 6.01
N MET A 210 -15.69 -6.04 6.05
CA MET A 210 -14.88 -5.99 4.84
C MET A 210 -14.10 -7.29 4.72
N HIS A 211 -14.55 -8.14 3.79
CA HIS A 211 -13.86 -9.35 3.36
C HIS A 211 -13.13 -9.11 2.03
N GLU A 212 -12.30 -10.05 1.60
CA GLU A 212 -11.45 -9.92 0.41
C GLU A 212 -12.23 -9.50 -0.84
N ILE A 213 -13.32 -10.21 -1.17
CA ILE A 213 -14.14 -9.92 -2.36
C ILE A 213 -14.70 -8.50 -2.30
N ALA A 214 -15.23 -8.09 -1.15
CA ALA A 214 -15.79 -6.75 -0.96
C ALA A 214 -14.72 -5.65 -1.06
N TYR A 215 -13.52 -5.90 -0.54
CA TYR A 215 -12.39 -4.99 -0.66
C TYR A 215 -11.95 -4.82 -2.12
N VAL A 216 -11.72 -5.93 -2.83
CA VAL A 216 -11.29 -5.92 -4.23
C VAL A 216 -12.35 -5.25 -5.12
N ALA A 217 -13.62 -5.59 -4.95
CA ALA A 217 -14.72 -4.98 -5.70
C ALA A 217 -14.83 -3.46 -5.49
N ASN A 218 -14.37 -2.95 -4.34
CA ASN A 218 -14.43 -1.52 -4.00
C ASN A 218 -13.10 -0.79 -4.12
N ALA A 219 -11.99 -1.45 -4.48
CA ALA A 219 -10.67 -0.81 -4.55
C ALA A 219 -10.67 0.44 -5.45
N THR A 220 -11.30 0.35 -6.63
CA THR A 220 -11.48 1.49 -7.53
C THR A 220 -12.42 2.56 -6.98
N ASN A 221 -13.46 2.17 -6.24
CA ASN A 221 -14.35 3.13 -5.59
C ASN A 221 -13.64 3.90 -4.48
N PHE A 222 -12.78 3.25 -3.70
CA PHE A 222 -11.93 3.91 -2.70
C PHE A 222 -11.03 4.97 -3.33
N ARG A 223 -10.30 4.61 -4.39
CA ARG A 223 -9.45 5.56 -5.14
C ARG A 223 -10.27 6.74 -5.67
N ARG A 224 -11.40 6.46 -6.33
CA ARG A 224 -12.26 7.50 -6.90
C ARG A 224 -12.82 8.43 -5.81
N ALA A 225 -13.32 7.90 -4.71
CA ALA A 225 -13.86 8.70 -3.62
C ALA A 225 -12.79 9.59 -2.97
N LEU A 226 -11.59 9.03 -2.77
CA LEU A 226 -10.44 9.77 -2.25
C LEU A 226 -10.06 10.94 -3.17
N LEU A 227 -9.89 10.66 -4.46
CA LEU A 227 -9.46 11.67 -5.45
C LEU A 227 -10.54 12.73 -5.67
N ASN A 228 -11.82 12.35 -5.77
CA ASN A 228 -12.89 13.32 -5.99
C ASN A 228 -13.07 14.27 -4.80
N ARG A 229 -12.84 13.80 -3.57
CA ARG A 229 -13.05 14.60 -2.36
C ARG A 229 -11.84 15.44 -1.97
N PHE A 230 -10.64 14.90 -2.17
CA PHE A 230 -9.40 15.48 -1.64
C PHE A 230 -8.36 15.81 -2.71
N GLY A 231 -8.60 15.39 -3.95
CA GLY A 231 -7.73 15.69 -5.08
C GLY A 231 -7.75 17.16 -5.46
N LYS A 232 -6.75 17.53 -6.27
CA LYS A 232 -6.58 18.86 -6.80
C LYS A 232 -6.42 18.75 -8.31
N ASP A 233 -7.51 18.96 -9.03
CA ASP A 233 -7.57 18.74 -10.49
C ASP A 233 -6.64 19.68 -11.27
N ASP A 234 -6.35 20.87 -10.72
CA ASP A 234 -5.50 21.90 -11.31
C ASP A 234 -4.05 21.84 -10.81
N ILE A 235 -3.62 20.73 -10.18
CA ILE A 235 -2.26 20.61 -9.66
C ILE A 235 -1.22 20.55 -10.79
N ASP A 236 -0.37 21.57 -10.85
CA ASP A 236 0.85 21.54 -11.66
C ASP A 236 1.97 20.86 -10.86
N ILE A 237 2.07 19.54 -11.00
CA ILE A 237 3.02 18.75 -10.22
C ILE A 237 4.48 19.10 -10.53
N ASP A 238 4.79 19.55 -11.75
CA ASP A 238 6.15 19.96 -12.10
C ASP A 238 6.56 21.23 -11.33
N LYS A 239 5.64 22.19 -11.23
CA LYS A 239 5.82 23.39 -10.42
C LYS A 239 5.92 23.08 -8.93
N GLU A 240 5.12 22.15 -8.40
CA GLU A 240 5.24 21.73 -7.00
C GLU A 240 6.59 21.05 -6.72
N ILE A 241 7.08 20.19 -7.63
CA ILE A 241 8.43 19.58 -7.51
C ILE A 241 9.54 20.64 -7.54
N GLU A 242 9.35 21.73 -8.28
CA GLU A 242 10.31 22.82 -8.34
C GLU A 242 10.32 23.66 -7.05
N LYS A 243 9.13 23.99 -6.53
CA LYS A 243 8.94 24.99 -5.48
C LYS A 243 8.95 24.44 -4.06
N ASP A 244 8.42 23.23 -3.85
CA ASP A 244 8.33 22.62 -2.53
C ASP A 244 9.47 21.60 -2.32
N PRO A 245 10.42 21.88 -1.42
CA PRO A 245 11.53 20.96 -1.14
C PRO A 245 11.04 19.57 -0.69
N ASP A 246 9.93 19.48 0.05
CA ASP A 246 9.37 18.22 0.54
C ASP A 246 8.84 17.34 -0.60
N THR A 247 8.08 17.94 -1.51
CA THR A 247 7.61 17.30 -2.74
C THR A 247 8.79 16.86 -3.59
N LYS A 248 9.82 17.70 -3.75
CA LYS A 248 11.04 17.37 -4.50
C LYS A 248 11.78 16.18 -3.91
N MET A 249 12.00 16.15 -2.60
CA MET A 249 12.67 15.02 -1.92
C MET A 249 11.87 13.72 -2.09
N THR A 250 10.54 13.80 -1.96
CA THR A 250 9.65 12.65 -2.17
C THR A 250 9.71 12.15 -3.62
N TYR A 251 9.66 13.05 -4.60
CA TYR A 251 9.81 12.74 -6.03
C TYR A 251 11.12 12.01 -6.35
N LEU A 252 12.25 12.50 -5.83
CA LEU A 252 13.56 11.88 -6.03
C LEU A 252 13.62 10.50 -5.39
N GLY A 253 13.02 10.32 -4.21
CA GLY A 253 12.84 9.02 -3.57
C GLY A 253 12.05 8.05 -4.45
N TYR A 254 10.87 8.45 -4.92
CA TYR A 254 10.03 7.62 -5.80
C TYR A 254 10.78 7.18 -7.05
N ARG A 255 11.46 8.09 -7.74
CA ARG A 255 12.26 7.74 -8.93
C ARG A 255 13.27 6.63 -8.63
N ARG A 256 13.98 6.74 -7.51
CA ARG A 256 15.04 5.77 -7.13
C ARG A 256 14.47 4.37 -6.90
N PHE A 257 13.37 4.26 -6.16
CA PHE A 257 12.79 2.96 -5.83
C PHE A 257 12.04 2.34 -7.02
N LEU A 258 11.24 3.13 -7.73
CA LEU A 258 10.45 2.69 -8.89
C LEU A 258 11.33 2.13 -10.01
N GLU A 259 12.51 2.71 -10.25
CA GLU A 259 13.44 2.19 -11.27
C GLU A 259 13.82 0.72 -11.01
N SER A 260 13.94 0.31 -9.74
CA SER A 260 14.23 -1.08 -9.36
C SER A 260 12.98 -1.94 -9.26
N ASP A 261 11.86 -1.39 -8.79
CA ASP A 261 10.62 -2.14 -8.56
C ASP A 261 9.96 -2.58 -9.86
N LEU A 262 9.97 -1.71 -10.85
CA LEU A 262 9.26 -1.93 -12.12
C LEU A 262 10.10 -2.68 -13.16
N LYS A 263 11.38 -2.94 -12.88
CA LYS A 263 12.33 -3.49 -13.87
C LYS A 263 11.88 -4.82 -14.46
N ASN A 264 11.22 -5.66 -13.67
CA ASN A 264 10.75 -6.97 -14.10
C ASN A 264 9.32 -6.94 -14.66
N ILE A 265 8.55 -5.89 -14.36
CA ILE A 265 7.19 -5.69 -14.88
C ILE A 265 7.27 -5.06 -16.27
N PHE A 266 8.10 -4.03 -16.42
CA PHE A 266 8.31 -3.29 -17.66
C PHE A 266 9.77 -3.39 -18.11
N PRO A 267 10.22 -4.60 -18.53
CA PRO A 267 11.62 -4.82 -18.85
C PRO A 267 12.11 -3.91 -19.98
N VAL A 268 13.37 -3.50 -19.84
CA VAL A 268 14.15 -2.87 -20.91
C VAL A 268 14.52 -3.96 -21.92
N GLY A 269 14.35 -3.68 -23.20
CA GLY A 269 14.42 -4.68 -24.28
C GLY A 269 13.16 -4.63 -25.14
N LYS A 270 13.13 -5.41 -26.23
CA LYS A 270 12.00 -5.54 -27.17
C LYS A 270 11.21 -4.23 -27.39
N GLY A 271 11.87 -3.18 -27.85
CA GLY A 271 11.24 -1.90 -28.18
C GLY A 271 11.20 -0.84 -27.06
N ARG A 272 11.62 -1.15 -25.82
CA ARG A 272 11.82 -0.15 -24.75
C ARG A 272 13.30 0.08 -24.46
N THR A 273 13.77 1.30 -24.67
CA THR A 273 15.14 1.70 -24.31
C THR A 273 15.25 2.05 -22.83
N ALA A 274 16.47 2.02 -22.28
CA ALA A 274 16.71 2.44 -20.90
C ALA A 274 16.29 3.91 -20.64
N ASN A 275 16.46 4.79 -21.64
CA ASN A 275 16.04 6.19 -21.53
C ASN A 275 14.52 6.33 -21.53
N ALA A 276 13.81 5.57 -22.37
CA ALA A 276 12.36 5.51 -22.37
C ALA A 276 11.84 4.99 -21.02
N TYR A 277 12.41 3.91 -20.49
CA TYR A 277 12.07 3.38 -19.18
C TYR A 277 12.23 4.42 -18.06
N ARG A 278 13.38 5.09 -17.97
CA ARG A 278 13.59 6.15 -16.96
C ARG A 278 12.61 7.32 -17.11
N ARG A 279 12.17 7.63 -18.33
CA ARG A 279 11.14 8.66 -18.58
C ARG A 279 9.78 8.20 -18.05
N ASP A 280 9.41 6.96 -18.32
CA ASP A 280 8.12 6.41 -17.89
C ASP A 280 8.08 6.25 -16.35
N VAL A 281 9.21 5.90 -15.72
CA VAL A 281 9.35 5.92 -14.24
C VAL A 281 9.16 7.32 -13.67
N ARG A 282 9.70 8.37 -14.31
CA ARG A 282 9.46 9.77 -13.88
C ARG A 282 8.00 10.16 -14.01
N TYR A 283 7.33 9.74 -15.08
CA TYR A 283 5.90 9.96 -15.25
C TYR A 283 5.10 9.31 -14.11
N LEU A 284 5.41 8.04 -13.80
CA LEU A 284 4.72 7.33 -12.72
C LEU A 284 4.97 7.96 -11.35
N ALA A 285 6.20 8.39 -11.07
CA ALA A 285 6.54 9.11 -9.84
C ALA A 285 5.71 10.39 -9.66
N LYS A 286 5.43 11.12 -10.76
CA LYS A 286 4.52 12.29 -10.72
C LYS A 286 3.08 11.88 -10.44
N GLN A 287 2.59 10.80 -11.06
CA GLN A 287 1.24 10.28 -10.79
C GLN A 287 1.08 9.87 -9.31
N MET A 288 2.11 9.25 -8.73
CA MET A 288 2.12 8.95 -7.29
C MET A 288 2.03 10.21 -6.44
N LEU A 289 2.77 11.27 -6.76
CA LEU A 289 2.67 12.53 -6.00
C LEU A 289 1.27 13.14 -6.07
N ILE A 290 0.65 13.17 -7.27
CA ILE A 290 -0.71 13.70 -7.45
C ILE A 290 -1.70 12.95 -6.54
N ARG A 291 -1.64 11.61 -6.50
CA ARG A 291 -2.47 10.82 -5.58
C ARG A 291 -2.08 11.03 -4.12
N GLY A 292 -0.79 11.24 -3.86
CA GLY A 292 -0.24 11.55 -2.54
C GLY A 292 -0.75 12.87 -1.95
N TYR A 293 -1.00 13.89 -2.78
CA TYR A 293 -1.65 15.13 -2.35
C TYR A 293 -3.07 14.86 -1.81
N ALA A 294 -3.88 14.13 -2.59
CA ALA A 294 -5.23 13.76 -2.17
C ALA A 294 -5.21 12.94 -0.88
N PHE A 295 -4.30 11.97 -0.81
CA PHE A 295 -4.15 11.13 0.37
C PHE A 295 -3.67 11.91 1.60
N ALA A 296 -2.70 12.81 1.46
CA ALA A 296 -2.24 13.65 2.56
C ALA A 296 -3.37 14.56 3.10
N ALA A 297 -4.18 15.12 2.21
CA ALA A 297 -5.35 15.92 2.58
C ALA A 297 -6.42 15.08 3.30
N ALA A 298 -6.72 13.87 2.80
CA ALA A 298 -7.65 12.95 3.45
C ALA A 298 -7.19 12.56 4.86
N VAL A 299 -5.90 12.29 5.03
CA VAL A 299 -5.33 11.97 6.34
C VAL A 299 -5.39 13.17 7.28
N LYS A 300 -5.07 14.37 6.82
CA LYS A 300 -5.20 15.59 7.62
C LYS A 300 -6.65 15.82 8.05
N HIS A 301 -7.62 15.50 7.20
CA HIS A 301 -9.03 15.62 7.50
C HIS A 301 -9.49 14.59 8.55
N ALA A 302 -9.08 13.32 8.42
CA ALA A 302 -9.48 12.25 9.34
C ALA A 302 -8.74 12.28 10.69
N PHE A 303 -7.50 12.80 10.71
CA PHE A 303 -6.63 12.83 11.90
C PHE A 303 -6.10 14.24 12.19
N PRO A 304 -6.96 15.25 12.39
CA PRO A 304 -6.56 16.66 12.43
C PRO A 304 -5.68 17.03 13.62
N SER A 305 -5.79 16.29 14.73
CA SER A 305 -5.03 16.54 15.96
C SER A 305 -3.81 15.63 16.12
N HIS A 306 -3.63 14.62 15.27
CA HIS A 306 -2.54 13.67 15.44
C HIS A 306 -1.19 14.30 15.07
N LEU A 307 -0.14 13.89 15.78
CA LEU A 307 1.22 14.19 15.34
C LEU A 307 1.52 13.38 14.07
N ARG A 308 1.87 14.10 13.01
CA ARG A 308 2.11 13.52 11.68
C ARG A 308 3.50 12.91 11.57
N LEU A 309 3.55 11.58 11.48
CA LEU A 309 4.77 10.84 11.16
C LEU A 309 4.86 10.57 9.65
N SER A 310 6.07 10.28 9.16
CA SER A 310 6.34 10.03 7.74
C SER A 310 7.52 9.08 7.55
N ILE A 311 7.48 8.23 6.52
CA ILE A 311 8.64 7.43 6.09
C ILE A 311 9.50 8.14 5.02
N HIS A 312 9.01 9.27 4.49
CA HIS A 312 9.73 10.09 3.52
C HIS A 312 10.56 11.16 4.22
N GLN A 313 11.67 11.55 3.59
CA GLN A 313 12.45 12.72 3.98
C GLN A 313 11.58 13.99 3.98
N SER A 314 11.90 14.90 4.89
CA SER A 314 11.15 16.12 5.17
C SER A 314 12.10 17.27 5.49
N THR A 315 11.67 18.50 5.28
CA THR A 315 12.26 19.73 5.84
C THR A 315 12.01 19.82 7.34
N GLY A 316 11.16 18.96 7.89
CA GLY A 316 10.79 18.94 9.30
C GLY A 316 9.63 19.88 9.64
N GLU A 317 9.02 20.54 8.66
CA GLU A 317 8.03 21.60 8.94
C GLU A 317 6.64 21.06 9.35
N HIS A 318 6.19 20.00 8.70
CA HIS A 318 4.80 19.51 8.81
C HIS A 318 4.68 18.05 9.24
N LYS A 319 5.78 17.30 9.19
CA LYS A 319 5.81 15.87 9.49
C LYS A 319 7.17 15.48 10.06
N VAL A 320 7.16 14.56 11.01
CA VAL A 320 8.36 13.95 11.58
C VAL A 320 8.73 12.73 10.74
N SER A 321 9.86 12.79 10.04
CA SER A 321 10.39 11.66 9.29
C SER A 321 10.99 10.63 10.24
N ILE A 322 10.49 9.40 10.25
CA ILE A 322 10.94 8.31 11.11
C ILE A 322 11.63 7.20 10.33
N VAL A 323 12.53 6.48 11.00
CA VAL A 323 13.19 5.30 10.48
C VAL A 323 12.54 4.04 11.05
N LEU A 324 11.97 3.21 10.17
CA LEU A 324 11.26 1.99 10.59
C LEU A 324 12.20 0.82 10.86
N LEU A 325 13.34 0.76 10.16
CA LEU A 325 14.38 -0.23 10.39
C LEU A 325 15.62 0.46 10.92
N ASN A 326 16.16 -0.03 12.04
CA ASN A 326 17.42 0.47 12.58
C ASN A 326 18.58 -0.02 11.69
N THR A 327 18.83 0.69 10.60
CA THR A 327 19.76 0.25 9.57
C THR A 327 20.70 1.36 9.12
N ARG A 328 21.94 0.96 8.82
CA ARG A 328 22.95 1.83 8.22
C ARG A 328 22.82 1.90 6.69
N THR A 329 22.01 1.04 6.08
CA THR A 329 21.83 0.98 4.62
C THR A 329 20.76 1.97 4.14
N GLY A 330 20.59 2.10 2.82
CA GLY A 330 19.54 2.91 2.19
C GLY A 330 18.10 2.42 2.43
N PHE A 331 17.89 1.18 2.91
CA PHE A 331 16.61 0.49 2.86
C PHE A 331 15.84 0.58 4.18
N THR A 332 15.16 1.70 4.41
CA THR A 332 14.51 1.97 5.71
C THR A 332 13.06 1.57 5.81
N THR A 333 12.47 1.10 4.73
CA THR A 333 11.06 0.69 4.67
C THR A 333 10.97 -0.81 4.44
N PRO A 334 10.28 -1.57 5.32
CA PRO A 334 10.36 -3.03 5.35
C PRO A 334 9.76 -3.69 4.10
N TRP A 335 8.88 -2.99 3.38
CA TRP A 335 8.29 -3.51 2.16
C TRP A 335 9.19 -3.43 0.92
N HIS A 336 10.38 -2.84 1.01
CA HIS A 336 11.34 -2.72 -0.09
C HIS A 336 12.61 -3.55 0.11
N CYS A 337 12.71 -4.36 1.16
CA CYS A 337 13.91 -5.12 1.50
C CYS A 337 13.56 -6.37 2.32
N CYS A 338 14.61 -7.13 2.65
CA CYS A 338 14.63 -8.13 3.70
C CYS A 338 15.53 -7.64 4.84
N VAL A 339 15.53 -8.35 5.96
CA VAL A 339 16.45 -8.14 7.07
C VAL A 339 17.35 -9.35 7.27
N ALA A 340 18.53 -9.13 7.83
CA ALA A 340 19.45 -10.18 8.24
C ALA A 340 19.90 -10.00 9.69
N LEU A 341 19.96 -11.10 10.44
CA LEU A 341 20.60 -11.17 11.75
C LEU A 341 22.07 -11.55 11.55
N THR A 342 22.98 -10.64 11.89
CA THR A 342 24.42 -10.88 11.78
C THR A 342 24.91 -11.84 12.86
N ALA A 343 26.11 -12.38 12.69
CA ALA A 343 26.76 -13.23 13.70
C ALA A 343 27.00 -12.50 15.04
N THR A 344 27.05 -11.16 15.01
CA THR A 344 27.16 -10.29 16.20
C THR A 344 25.80 -10.04 16.88
N GLY A 345 24.69 -10.52 16.32
CA GLY A 345 23.34 -10.30 16.83
C GLY A 345 22.71 -8.96 16.41
N GLU A 346 23.32 -8.23 15.48
CA GLU A 346 22.77 -6.98 14.94
C GLU A 346 21.83 -7.26 13.77
N TRP A 347 20.76 -6.47 13.65
CA TRP A 347 19.87 -6.50 12.50
C TRP A 347 20.36 -5.55 11.40
N THR A 348 20.50 -6.05 10.19
CA THR A 348 20.75 -5.24 8.99
C THR A 348 19.59 -5.33 8.01
N SER A 349 19.54 -4.43 7.03
CA SER A 349 18.50 -4.48 5.98
C SER A 349 19.10 -4.25 4.59
N ALA A 350 18.68 -5.05 3.62
CA ALA A 350 19.12 -4.95 2.23
C ALA A 350 18.12 -5.69 1.32
N PRO A 351 18.14 -5.46 -0.01
CA PRO A 351 17.42 -6.30 -0.96
C PRO A 351 17.80 -7.77 -0.75
N LYS A 352 16.83 -8.67 -0.88
CA LYS A 352 17.04 -10.13 -0.84
C LYS A 352 18.27 -10.57 -1.63
N GLY A 353 18.44 -10.05 -2.84
CA GLY A 353 19.53 -10.40 -3.74
C GLY A 353 20.91 -9.90 -3.31
N GLU A 354 21.03 -9.00 -2.34
CA GLU A 354 22.32 -8.66 -1.73
C GLU A 354 22.76 -9.73 -0.73
N TYR A 355 21.86 -10.20 0.13
CA TYR A 355 22.18 -11.29 1.06
C TYR A 355 22.47 -12.61 0.36
N LEU A 356 21.77 -12.90 -0.75
CA LEU A 356 22.02 -14.12 -1.54
C LEU A 356 23.40 -14.19 -2.18
N LYS A 357 24.16 -13.09 -2.24
CA LYS A 357 25.54 -13.11 -2.75
C LYS A 357 26.55 -13.63 -1.72
N ASP A 358 26.18 -13.60 -0.44
CA ASP A 358 27.03 -14.00 0.66
C ASP A 358 26.74 -15.47 1.02
N PRO A 359 27.71 -16.38 0.89
CA PRO A 359 27.51 -17.80 1.23
C PRO A 359 27.20 -18.03 2.72
N ASN A 360 27.55 -17.09 3.59
CA ASN A 360 27.32 -17.19 5.03
C ASN A 360 25.87 -16.84 5.42
N MET A 361 25.11 -16.24 4.50
CA MET A 361 23.73 -15.82 4.74
C MET A 361 22.74 -16.92 4.36
N LYS A 362 22.04 -17.47 5.35
CA LYS A 362 21.01 -18.50 5.13
C LYS A 362 19.61 -17.95 5.36
N ILE A 363 18.65 -18.40 4.56
CA ILE A 363 17.24 -18.01 4.72
C ILE A 363 16.63 -18.79 5.88
N MET A 364 16.16 -18.06 6.89
CA MET A 364 15.42 -18.58 8.02
C MET A 364 13.92 -18.56 7.71
N HIS A 365 13.24 -19.64 8.09
CA HIS A 365 11.80 -19.80 7.86
C HIS A 365 11.04 -19.69 9.19
N GLU A 366 9.92 -18.98 9.18
CA GLU A 366 8.98 -18.92 10.28
C GLU A 366 7.60 -19.33 9.74
N ASN A 367 6.90 -20.22 10.44
CA ASN A 367 5.61 -20.75 10.00
C ASN A 367 5.63 -21.33 8.57
N GLY A 368 6.75 -21.95 8.18
CA GLY A 368 6.94 -22.52 6.84
C GLY A 368 7.15 -21.50 5.72
N GLN A 369 7.32 -20.21 6.04
CA GLN A 369 7.57 -19.14 5.06
C GLN A 369 8.96 -18.51 5.28
N PRO A 370 9.67 -18.11 4.20
CA PRO A 370 10.93 -17.38 4.34
C PRO A 370 10.70 -16.04 5.05
N SER A 371 11.45 -15.78 6.12
CA SER A 371 11.21 -14.63 7.02
C SER A 371 12.38 -13.65 7.06
N TYR A 372 13.61 -14.13 7.22
CA TYR A 372 14.82 -13.28 7.28
C TYR A 372 16.07 -14.07 6.89
N PHE A 373 17.21 -13.38 6.78
CA PHE A 373 18.51 -14.02 6.62
C PHE A 373 19.24 -14.13 7.96
N GLN A 374 20.02 -15.18 8.16
CA GLN A 374 20.91 -15.29 9.31
C GLN A 374 22.32 -15.57 8.82
N GLU A 375 23.26 -14.79 9.32
CA GLU A 375 24.69 -14.97 9.07
C GLU A 375 25.22 -16.09 9.99
N PHE A 376 25.91 -17.06 9.39
CA PHE A 376 26.65 -18.09 10.10
C PHE A 376 28.13 -17.87 9.84
N ALA A 377 28.93 -17.76 10.90
CA ALA A 377 30.38 -17.70 10.74
C ALA A 377 30.90 -19.05 10.23
N ASP A 378 31.69 -19.04 9.15
CA ASP A 378 32.44 -20.22 8.74
C ASP A 378 33.49 -20.55 9.82
N GLY A 379 33.36 -21.72 10.46
CA GLY A 379 34.42 -22.30 11.30
C GLY A 379 34.11 -22.35 12.81
N THR A 380 33.27 -23.30 13.20
CA THR A 380 33.64 -24.18 14.31
C THR A 380 33.37 -25.60 13.85
N GLU A 381 34.32 -26.18 13.12
CA GLU A 381 34.44 -27.63 13.09
C GLU A 381 34.69 -28.09 14.53
N SER A 382 33.66 -28.57 15.22
CA SER A 382 33.86 -29.45 16.38
C SER A 382 34.15 -30.85 15.84
N GLY A 383 35.37 -31.04 15.37
CA GLY A 383 36.03 -32.33 15.43
C GLY A 383 36.27 -32.68 16.90
N GLN A 384 35.31 -33.37 17.52
CA GLN A 384 35.57 -34.21 18.68
C GLN A 384 34.86 -35.55 18.49
N MET A 385 35.67 -36.52 18.07
CA MET A 385 35.47 -37.93 18.33
C MET A 385 35.59 -38.19 19.84
N ALA A 386 34.55 -38.75 20.43
CA ALA A 386 34.56 -39.72 21.53
C ALA A 386 33.15 -40.36 21.52
N GLY A 387 32.97 -41.61 21.07
CA GLY A 387 33.18 -42.80 21.89
C GLY A 387 32.19 -42.76 23.06
N THR A 388 31.05 -43.45 23.05
CA THR A 388 30.79 -44.89 23.32
C THR A 388 29.25 -45.00 23.23
N GLU A 389 28.53 -46.06 22.91
CA GLU A 389 28.69 -47.48 23.15
C GLU A 389 27.57 -48.18 22.36
N THR A 390 27.91 -49.31 21.75
CA THR A 390 27.02 -50.27 21.08
C THR A 390 26.00 -50.88 22.05
N LEU A 391 24.73 -50.92 21.65
CA LEU A 391 23.77 -51.92 22.12
C LEU A 391 22.90 -52.34 20.93
N GLU A 392 23.18 -53.55 20.45
CA GLU A 392 22.39 -54.31 19.49
C GLU A 392 21.04 -54.70 20.11
N MET A 393 19.94 -54.55 19.36
CA MET A 393 18.95 -55.63 19.25
C MET A 393 17.97 -55.42 18.08
N ASP A 394 17.96 -56.45 17.25
CA ASP A 394 16.88 -57.02 16.44
C ASP A 394 16.30 -56.29 15.23
N ILE A 395 16.73 -56.84 14.10
CA ILE A 395 16.17 -56.81 12.76
C ILE A 395 14.81 -57.53 12.76
N SER A 396 13.80 -56.91 12.16
CA SER A 396 12.82 -57.64 11.36
C SER A 396 12.58 -56.91 10.04
N GLU A 397 12.98 -57.57 8.96
CA GLU A 397 12.75 -57.18 7.58
C GLU A 397 11.27 -57.34 7.20
N SER A 398 10.72 -56.37 6.48
CA SER A 398 9.83 -56.69 5.36
C SER A 398 10.08 -55.71 4.22
N GLN A 399 10.36 -56.27 3.06
CA GLN A 399 10.78 -55.61 1.83
C GLN A 399 9.59 -55.04 1.03
N SER A 400 9.80 -53.91 0.36
CA SER A 400 9.37 -53.62 -1.03
C SER A 400 9.83 -52.20 -1.40
N SER A 401 11.00 -52.01 -2.04
CA SER A 401 11.13 -51.81 -3.48
C SER A 401 10.10 -50.85 -4.12
N ALA A 402 10.51 -49.63 -4.49
CA ALA A 402 10.69 -49.23 -5.89
C ALA A 402 10.74 -47.68 -6.08
N LEU A 403 11.81 -47.25 -6.75
CA LEU A 403 11.90 -46.23 -7.80
C LEU A 403 11.53 -44.75 -7.57
N LEU A 404 12.58 -43.93 -7.77
CA LEU A 404 12.57 -42.59 -8.37
C LEU A 404 11.50 -42.43 -9.46
N THR A 405 10.73 -41.34 -9.42
CA THR A 405 10.00 -40.84 -10.59
C THR A 405 9.99 -39.31 -10.61
N GLU A 406 10.08 -38.83 -11.84
CA GLU A 406 10.37 -37.49 -12.32
C GLU A 406 9.30 -36.42 -12.02
N LEU A 407 9.75 -35.18 -12.19
CA LEU A 407 8.99 -33.94 -12.22
C LEU A 407 7.74 -34.02 -13.09
N GLN A 408 6.58 -33.59 -12.56
CA GLN A 408 5.32 -33.49 -13.31
C GLN A 408 4.92 -32.02 -13.51
N GLU A 409 4.74 -31.64 -14.77
CA GLU A 409 4.28 -30.33 -15.25
C GLU A 409 2.82 -30.02 -14.86
N PRO A 410 2.39 -28.73 -14.83
CA PRO A 410 1.05 -28.35 -14.38
C PRO A 410 -0.05 -28.72 -15.38
N THR A 411 -1.01 -29.49 -14.89
CA THR A 411 -2.21 -29.95 -15.62
C THR A 411 -3.10 -28.78 -16.03
N SER A 412 -3.35 -28.65 -17.33
CA SER A 412 -4.43 -27.80 -17.86
C SER A 412 -5.78 -28.46 -17.57
N LEU A 413 -6.72 -27.71 -16.99
CA LEU A 413 -8.09 -28.15 -16.78
C LEU A 413 -8.79 -28.21 -18.14
N SER A 414 -8.98 -29.41 -18.68
CA SER A 414 -9.79 -29.64 -19.88
C SER A 414 -11.27 -29.67 -19.51
N LEU A 415 -12.08 -28.88 -20.22
CA LEU A 415 -13.53 -28.90 -20.06
C LEU A 415 -14.09 -30.25 -20.50
N THR A 416 -14.97 -30.80 -19.68
CA THR A 416 -15.70 -32.03 -20.02
C THR A 416 -16.57 -31.81 -21.25
N GLU A 417 -16.88 -32.88 -21.97
CA GLU A 417 -17.73 -32.83 -23.16
C GLU A 417 -19.12 -32.26 -22.83
N ALA A 418 -19.65 -32.59 -21.66
CA ALA A 418 -20.91 -32.03 -21.14
C ALA A 418 -20.87 -30.52 -20.89
N GLU A 419 -19.73 -29.97 -20.48
CA GLU A 419 -19.56 -28.51 -20.28
C GLU A 419 -19.43 -27.78 -21.61
N ARG A 420 -18.77 -28.38 -22.60
CA ARG A 420 -18.72 -27.87 -23.99
C ARG A 420 -20.09 -27.87 -24.64
N ASP A 421 -20.90 -28.91 -24.42
CA ASP A 421 -22.26 -28.98 -24.94
C ASP A 421 -23.18 -27.93 -24.31
N ARG A 422 -23.05 -27.68 -23.00
CA ARG A 422 -23.78 -26.61 -22.30
C ARG A 422 -23.41 -25.22 -22.82
N LEU A 423 -22.13 -24.96 -23.04
CA LEU A 423 -21.66 -23.70 -23.63
C LEU A 423 -22.17 -23.53 -25.07
N THR A 424 -22.19 -24.60 -25.85
CA THR A 424 -22.68 -24.58 -27.23
C THR A 424 -24.19 -24.38 -27.30
N ALA A 425 -24.95 -24.98 -26.38
CA ALA A 425 -26.39 -24.76 -26.26
C ALA A 425 -26.72 -23.32 -25.84
N LEU A 426 -25.94 -22.75 -24.91
CA LEU A 426 -26.07 -21.35 -24.49
C LEU A 426 -25.77 -20.40 -25.65
N ALA A 427 -24.70 -20.65 -26.41
CA ALA A 427 -24.34 -19.86 -27.58
C ALA A 427 -25.43 -19.91 -28.67
N ARG A 428 -26.02 -21.09 -28.93
CA ARG A 428 -27.14 -21.25 -29.87
C ARG A 428 -28.40 -20.51 -29.42
N PHE A 429 -28.72 -20.55 -28.12
CA PHE A 429 -29.85 -19.80 -27.56
C PHE A 429 -29.68 -18.29 -27.75
N MET A 430 -28.48 -17.76 -27.50
CA MET A 430 -28.19 -16.32 -27.68
C MET A 430 -28.15 -15.87 -29.16
N LEU A 431 -28.00 -16.81 -30.10
CA LEU A 431 -28.03 -16.56 -31.54
C LEU A 431 -29.42 -16.75 -32.16
N SER A 432 -30.38 -17.29 -31.41
CA SER A 432 -31.75 -17.53 -31.88
C SER A 432 -32.52 -16.23 -32.10
N ALA A 433 -33.51 -16.30 -33.01
CA ALA A 433 -34.37 -15.15 -33.36
C ALA A 433 -35.17 -14.61 -32.16
N ASP A 434 -35.43 -15.45 -31.16
CA ASP A 434 -36.20 -15.09 -29.95
C ASP A 434 -35.46 -14.09 -29.05
N PHE A 435 -34.12 -13.99 -29.14
CA PHE A 435 -33.36 -12.95 -28.43
C PHE A 435 -33.32 -11.60 -29.18
N LYS A 436 -33.58 -11.60 -30.49
CA LYS A 436 -33.51 -10.40 -31.35
C LYS A 436 -34.78 -9.54 -31.32
N GLN A 437 -35.85 -9.99 -30.65
CA GLN A 437 -37.15 -9.30 -30.67
C GLN A 437 -37.28 -8.18 -29.62
N ASN A 438 -36.34 -8.06 -28.68
CA ASN A 438 -36.39 -7.03 -27.63
C ASN A 438 -35.76 -5.67 -28.00
N ASP A 439 -35.34 -5.46 -29.24
CA ASP A 439 -34.61 -4.23 -29.64
C ASP A 439 -35.29 -3.41 -30.76
N ASN A 440 -36.45 -3.86 -31.27
CA ASN A 440 -37.15 -3.20 -32.38
C ASN A 440 -38.15 -2.09 -31.94
N MET A 441 -38.05 -1.56 -30.72
CA MET A 441 -38.84 -0.40 -30.26
C MET A 441 -38.04 0.89 -30.11
N ALA A 442 -36.91 1.07 -30.80
CA ALA A 442 -36.26 2.37 -30.87
C ALA A 442 -35.35 2.50 -32.10
N LYS A 443 -35.89 2.88 -33.27
CA LYS A 443 -35.20 3.71 -34.28
C LYS A 443 -36.05 3.94 -35.52
N THR A 444 -36.47 5.18 -35.74
CA THR A 444 -36.82 5.73 -37.06
C THR A 444 -36.30 7.17 -37.20
N GLY A 445 -35.54 7.43 -38.29
CA GLY A 445 -35.11 8.75 -38.83
C GLY A 445 -33.60 9.04 -38.69
N HIS A 446 -32.72 8.77 -39.69
CA HIS A 446 -32.28 9.61 -40.86
C HIS A 446 -31.58 10.93 -40.46
N THR A 447 -30.46 11.46 -41.00
CA THR A 447 -29.46 11.12 -42.06
C THR A 447 -28.29 12.16 -42.01
N CYS A 448 -27.06 11.74 -42.37
CA CYS A 448 -25.97 12.45 -43.10
C CYS A 448 -24.98 13.50 -42.47
N ILE A 449 -23.68 13.19 -42.69
CA ILE A 449 -22.44 14.00 -42.92
C ILE A 449 -21.51 14.47 -41.76
N ASP A 450 -20.27 13.94 -41.85
CA ASP A 450 -18.92 14.38 -41.47
C ASP A 450 -18.43 14.59 -40.01
N ARG A 451 -17.26 13.93 -39.78
CA ARG A 451 -16.18 14.11 -38.79
C ARG A 451 -16.28 13.41 -37.43
N VAL A 452 -15.28 12.53 -37.24
CA VAL A 452 -14.57 12.08 -36.02
C VAL A 452 -15.45 11.64 -34.83
N PRO A 453 -15.42 10.36 -34.40
CA PRO A 453 -16.14 9.95 -33.20
C PRO A 453 -15.46 10.51 -31.93
N ASP A 454 -16.05 11.58 -31.40
CA ASP A 454 -16.01 11.91 -29.98
C ASP A 454 -16.60 10.72 -29.19
N CYS A 455 -15.80 10.06 -28.37
CA CYS A 455 -16.27 9.08 -27.41
C CYS A 455 -17.01 9.79 -26.26
N LYS A 456 -18.33 9.96 -26.38
CA LYS A 456 -19.18 10.30 -25.23
C LYS A 456 -19.32 9.08 -24.29
N PRO A 457 -19.37 9.25 -22.95
CA PRO A 457 -19.15 8.16 -21.99
C PRO A 457 -20.34 7.21 -21.76
N ASN A 458 -21.46 7.33 -22.49
CA ASN A 458 -22.74 6.72 -22.06
C ASN A 458 -23.37 5.71 -23.03
N GLU A 459 -22.67 5.25 -24.07
CA GLU A 459 -23.18 4.14 -24.90
C GLU A 459 -22.12 3.06 -25.09
N LEU A 460 -21.80 2.34 -24.01
CA LEU A 460 -21.05 1.10 -24.12
C LEU A 460 -22.00 0.03 -24.69
N ASN A 461 -21.91 -0.23 -26.00
CA ASN A 461 -22.67 -1.27 -26.66
C ASN A 461 -22.20 -2.63 -26.14
N LYS A 462 -22.90 -3.15 -25.12
CA LYS A 462 -22.58 -4.39 -24.42
C LYS A 462 -22.47 -5.58 -25.38
N VAL A 463 -23.23 -5.57 -26.49
CA VAL A 463 -23.19 -6.63 -27.51
C VAL A 463 -21.92 -6.55 -28.35
N ALA A 464 -21.46 -5.35 -28.71
CA ALA A 464 -20.20 -5.18 -29.44
C ALA A 464 -19.00 -5.59 -28.58
N TRP A 465 -19.00 -5.21 -27.29
CA TRP A 465 -17.96 -5.61 -26.35
C TRP A 465 -17.93 -7.12 -26.10
N LEU A 466 -19.10 -7.75 -25.95
CA LEU A 466 -19.18 -9.20 -25.74
C LEU A 466 -18.79 -10.00 -27.00
N LYS A 467 -19.10 -9.50 -28.20
CA LYS A 467 -18.64 -10.10 -29.46
C LYS A 467 -17.12 -10.07 -29.59
N GLU A 468 -16.47 -8.97 -29.23
CA GLU A 468 -15.01 -8.88 -29.20
C GLU A 468 -14.40 -9.85 -28.18
N LEU A 469 -15.03 -10.00 -27.01
CA LEU A 469 -14.58 -10.94 -25.98
C LEU A 469 -14.65 -12.41 -26.45
N ILE A 470 -15.75 -12.78 -27.13
CA ILE A 470 -15.95 -14.12 -27.69
C ILE A 470 -14.96 -14.36 -28.85
N CYS A 471 -14.78 -13.38 -29.74
CA CYS A 471 -13.78 -13.46 -30.82
C CYS A 471 -12.35 -13.62 -30.29
N ALA A 472 -12.02 -12.94 -29.19
CA ALA A 472 -10.71 -13.09 -28.54
C ALA A 472 -10.54 -14.49 -27.92
N ALA A 473 -11.58 -15.04 -27.30
CA ALA A 473 -11.56 -16.37 -26.70
C ALA A 473 -11.49 -17.50 -27.74
N THR A 474 -12.04 -17.31 -28.95
CA THR A 474 -11.99 -18.31 -30.03
C THR A 474 -10.69 -18.26 -30.85
N ARG A 475 -9.92 -17.17 -30.78
CA ARG A 475 -8.65 -17.03 -31.51
C ARG A 475 -7.50 -17.87 -30.94
N ASP A 476 -7.61 -18.34 -29.70
CA ASP A 476 -6.59 -19.19 -29.05
C ASP A 476 -6.78 -20.70 -29.30
N ALA A 477 -7.82 -21.12 -30.05
CA ALA A 477 -8.09 -22.53 -30.30
C ALA A 477 -7.45 -23.11 -31.58
N GLU A 478 -6.92 -22.30 -32.50
CA GLU A 478 -6.43 -22.78 -33.81
C GLU A 478 -4.90 -22.67 -34.04
N ARG A 479 -4.09 -22.44 -33.00
CA ARG A 479 -2.63 -22.29 -33.17
C ARG A 479 -1.73 -23.29 -32.46
N CYS A 480 -2.22 -24.52 -32.25
CA CYS A 480 -1.38 -25.61 -31.77
C CYS A 480 -1.64 -26.92 -32.53
N SER A 481 -1.16 -27.00 -33.78
CA SER A 481 -0.69 -28.28 -34.36
C SER A 481 0.07 -28.06 -35.67
N THR A 482 1.11 -28.87 -35.84
CA THR A 482 1.95 -29.15 -37.04
C THR A 482 3.25 -28.37 -37.25
N LYS A 483 4.33 -29.18 -37.30
CA LYS A 483 5.75 -28.89 -37.50
C LYS A 483 6.03 -28.48 -38.97
N GLY A 484 7.13 -27.73 -39.20
CA GLY A 484 7.56 -27.07 -40.46
C GLY A 484 7.93 -27.98 -41.66
N PRO A 485 8.81 -27.59 -42.62
CA PRO A 485 9.68 -26.41 -42.77
C PRO A 485 9.60 -25.67 -44.14
N GLY A 486 10.19 -24.46 -44.21
CA GLY A 486 10.74 -23.86 -45.44
C GLY A 486 9.77 -23.18 -46.42
N VAL A 487 9.99 -21.89 -46.69
CA VAL A 487 10.18 -21.27 -48.03
C VAL A 487 10.44 -19.76 -47.83
N SER A 488 11.43 -19.26 -48.55
CA SER A 488 11.92 -17.89 -48.63
C SER A 488 11.37 -17.18 -49.88
N CYS A 489 11.54 -15.84 -49.92
CA CYS A 489 11.28 -14.86 -50.98
C CYS A 489 9.86 -14.23 -50.99
N GLN A 490 9.66 -12.94 -51.24
CA GLN A 490 10.50 -11.77 -51.50
C GLN A 490 9.60 -10.51 -51.43
N ASP A 491 10.19 -9.38 -51.03
CA ASP A 491 9.99 -8.01 -51.53
C ASP A 491 8.59 -7.45 -51.86
N ILE A 492 8.18 -6.44 -51.08
CA ILE A 492 7.14 -5.46 -51.43
C ILE A 492 7.85 -4.20 -51.95
N PRO A 493 7.62 -3.72 -53.19
CA PRO A 493 7.96 -2.38 -53.57
C PRO A 493 6.81 -1.38 -53.29
N ALA A 494 7.22 -0.16 -53.00
CA ALA A 494 6.40 1.01 -52.75
C ALA A 494 5.75 1.60 -54.01
N SER A 495 4.89 2.60 -53.78
CA SER A 495 4.13 3.47 -54.70
C SER A 495 2.78 2.89 -55.15
N GLY A 496 1.66 3.63 -55.20
CA GLY A 496 1.47 5.08 -55.16
C GLY A 496 0.49 5.44 -56.27
N LYS A 497 -0.79 5.58 -55.94
CA LYS A 497 -1.78 6.53 -56.48
C LYS A 497 -3.12 6.31 -55.81
#